data_AF-A0A951W467-F1
#
_entry.id   AF-A0A951W467-F1
#
_cell.length_a   1.000
_cell.length_b   1.000
_cell.length_c   1.000
_cell.angle_alpha   90.00
_cell.angle_beta   90.00
_cell.angle_gamma   90.00
#
_symmetry.space_group_name_H-M   'P 1'
#
loop_
_entity.id
_entity.type
_entity.pdbx_description
1 polymer ?
#
loop_
_entity_poly.entity_id
_entity_poly.type
_entity_poly.pdbx_seq_one_letter_code
_entity_poly.pdbx_strand_id
1 'polypeptide(L)'
;MPASTTLSKVLKLAQAFVTDKGGEWNHQDWEALCGELSKVGVENTDANRTALGSLLESLKYFSTLPAAAAPPKKSAPKAKKKAAN
;
A
#
# COMPACT_ATOMS: atom_id res chain seq x y z
N MET A 1 -20.63 2.55 7.19
CA MET A 1 -19.18 2.44 6.91
C MET A 1 -18.54 1.83 8.14
N PRO A 2 -17.86 0.67 8.08
CA PRO A 2 -17.17 0.17 9.27
C PRO A 2 -16.16 1.24 9.72
N ALA A 3 -16.14 1.53 11.02
CA ALA A 3 -15.22 2.50 11.61
C ALA A 3 -13.79 2.15 11.19
N SER A 4 -12.95 3.17 10.97
CA SER A 4 -11.55 2.95 10.57
C SER A 4 -10.82 2.20 11.69
N THR A 5 -10.68 0.88 11.52
CA THR A 5 -9.99 -0.01 12.44
C THR A 5 -8.52 0.39 12.53
N THR A 6 -7.88 0.13 13.68
CA THR A 6 -6.43 0.36 13.89
C THR A 6 -5.58 -0.16 12.74
N LEU A 7 -5.91 -1.36 12.22
CA LEU A 7 -5.27 -1.94 11.03
C LEU A 7 -5.28 -0.99 9.83
N SER A 8 -6.44 -0.42 9.48
CA SER A 8 -6.57 0.48 8.33
C SER A 8 -5.75 1.76 8.51
N LYS A 9 -5.64 2.27 9.74
CA LYS A 9 -4.82 3.45 10.04
C LYS A 9 -3.33 3.17 9.88
N VAL A 10 -2.86 2.05 10.42
CA VAL A 10 -1.46 1.61 10.30
C VAL A 10 -1.08 1.39 8.84
N LEU A 11 -1.92 0.68 8.08
CA LEU A 11 -1.70 0.48 6.64
C LEU A 11 -1.60 1.80 5.88
N LYS A 12 -2.49 2.76 6.17
CA LYS A 12 -2.50 4.06 5.51
C LYS A 12 -1.24 4.87 5.84
N LEU A 13 -0.77 4.85 7.09
CA LEU A 13 0.48 5.48 7.50
C LEU A 13 1.68 4.83 6.80
N ALA A 14 1.77 3.50 6.84
CA ALA A 14 2.87 2.75 6.21
C ALA A 14 2.93 2.97 4.70
N GLN A 15 1.79 2.94 4.02
CA GLN A 15 1.70 3.24 2.58
C GLN A 15 2.17 4.67 2.28
N ALA A 16 1.68 5.67 3.03
CA ALA A 16 2.06 7.06 2.83
C ALA A 16 3.56 7.26 3.04
N PHE A 17 4.11 6.67 4.11
CA PHE A 17 5.53 6.74 4.43
C PHE A 17 6.42 6.17 3.31
N VAL A 18 6.12 4.95 2.82
CA VAL A 18 6.91 4.35 1.74
C VAL A 18 6.81 5.17 0.44
N THR A 19 5.63 5.71 0.14
CA THR A 19 5.40 6.52 -1.07
C THR A 19 6.13 7.86 -1.02
N ASP A 20 6.08 8.56 0.13
CA ASP A 20 6.73 9.86 0.33
C ASP A 20 8.25 9.74 0.32
N LYS A 21 8.77 8.69 0.98
CA LYS A 21 10.21 8.44 1.11
C LYS A 21 10.82 7.69 -0.07
N GLY A 22 10.03 7.26 -1.05
CA GLY A 22 10.52 6.48 -2.19
C GLY A 22 11.18 5.16 -1.80
N GLY A 23 10.80 4.58 -0.65
CA GLY A 23 11.44 3.37 -0.12
C GLY A 23 12.80 3.59 0.56
N GLU A 24 13.26 4.83 0.77
CA GLU A 24 14.52 5.15 1.45
C GLU A 24 14.28 6.10 2.62
N TRP A 25 14.58 5.66 3.83
CA TRP A 25 14.39 6.47 5.03
C TRP A 25 15.57 6.32 5.98
N ASN A 26 15.83 7.36 6.77
CA ASN A 26 16.88 7.34 7.77
C ASN A 26 16.31 6.99 9.17
N HIS A 27 17.18 7.01 10.18
CA HIS A 27 16.77 6.74 11.56
C HIS A 27 15.74 7.73 12.10
N GLN A 28 15.89 9.03 11.79
CA GLN A 28 14.96 10.06 12.27
C GLN A 28 13.57 9.91 11.66
N ASP A 29 13.49 9.59 10.37
CA ASP A 29 12.23 9.29 9.68
C ASP A 29 11.54 8.06 10.28
N TRP A 30 12.33 7.03 10.61
CA TRP A 30 11.84 5.84 11.30
C TRP A 30 11.27 6.16 12.69
N GLU A 31 11.99 6.91 13.51
CA GLU A 31 11.53 7.30 14.85
C GLU A 31 10.27 8.18 14.79
N ALA A 32 10.20 9.10 13.82
CA ALA A 32 9.02 9.91 13.59
C ALA A 32 7.79 9.04 13.27
N LEU A 33 7.94 8.04 12.39
CA LEU A 33 6.87 7.10 12.08
C LEU A 33 6.44 6.27 13.31
N CYS A 34 7.38 5.78 14.12
CA CYS A 34 7.04 5.09 15.37
C CYS A 34 6.24 6.00 16.33
N GLY A 35 6.57 7.30 16.37
CA GLY A 35 5.80 8.30 17.12
C GLY A 35 4.36 8.47 16.60
N GLU A 36 4.17 8.43 15.28
CA GLU A 36 2.84 8.47 14.65
C GLU A 36 2.01 7.21 14.97
N LEU A 37 2.62 6.03 15.15
CA LEU A 37 1.89 4.82 15.56
C LEU A 37 1.21 4.96 16.92
N SER A 38 1.89 5.59 17.88
CA SER A 38 1.32 5.87 19.20
C SER A 38 0.07 6.74 19.09
N LYS A 39 0.04 7.70 18.15
CA LYS A 39 -1.12 8.58 17.92
C LYS A 39 -2.33 7.84 17.35
N VAL A 40 -2.13 6.71 16.68
CA VAL A 40 -3.22 5.87 16.17
C VAL A 40 -3.62 4.74 17.12
N GLY A 41 -3.10 4.75 18.35
CA GLY A 41 -3.45 3.81 19.41
C GLY A 41 -2.70 2.48 19.36
N VAL A 42 -1.55 2.43 18.68
CA VAL A 42 -0.66 1.27 18.71
C VAL A 42 0.48 1.55 19.69
N GLU A 43 0.65 0.66 20.66
CA GLU A 43 1.72 0.78 21.62
C GLU A 43 3.10 0.58 20.95
N ASN A 44 4.07 1.43 21.29
CA ASN A 44 5.39 1.41 20.67
C ASN A 44 6.31 0.37 21.35
N THR A 45 5.91 -0.89 21.28
CA THR A 45 6.69 -2.04 21.77
C THR A 45 7.68 -2.51 20.70
N ASP A 46 8.78 -3.15 21.10
CA ASP A 46 9.76 -3.71 20.17
C ASP A 46 9.14 -4.71 19.17
N ALA A 47 8.13 -5.48 19.62
CA ALA A 47 7.39 -6.39 18.75
C ALA A 47 6.63 -5.63 17.65
N ASN A 48 5.93 -4.54 18.01
CA ASN A 48 5.16 -3.75 17.04
C ASN A 48 6.09 -2.97 16.09
N ARG A 49 7.23 -2.48 16.58
CA ARG A 49 8.27 -1.85 15.76
C ARG A 49 8.85 -2.85 14.75
N THR A 50 9.15 -4.07 15.19
CA THR A 50 9.63 -5.13 14.30
C THR A 50 8.60 -5.46 13.21
N ALA A 51 7.34 -5.65 13.60
CA ALA A 51 6.26 -5.93 12.66
C ALA A 51 6.04 -4.79 11.65
N LEU A 52 6.10 -3.54 12.10
CA LEU A 52 6.03 -2.37 11.22
C LEU A 52 7.20 -2.33 10.24
N GLY A 53 8.42 -2.58 10.70
CA GLY A 53 9.60 -2.64 9.84
C GLY A 53 9.45 -3.67 8.72
N SER A 54 8.99 -4.88 9.05
CA SER A 54 8.72 -5.92 8.05
C SER A 54 7.61 -5.53 7.06
N LEU A 55 6.59 -4.81 7.52
CA LEU A 55 5.54 -4.29 6.66
C LEU A 55 6.09 -3.24 5.67
N LEU A 56 6.92 -2.30 6.14
CA LEU A 56 7.51 -1.27 5.29
C LEU A 56 8.44 -1.84 4.22
N GLU A 57 9.27 -2.83 4.57
CA GLU A 57 10.12 -3.55 3.62
C GLU A 57 9.29 -4.25 2.54
N SER A 58 8.19 -4.88 2.94
CA SER A 58 7.26 -5.51 2.00
C SER A 58 6.64 -4.47 1.05
N LEU A 59 6.16 -3.35 1.60
CA LEU A 59 5.57 -2.26 0.81
C LEU A 59 6.59 -1.59 -0.11
N LYS A 60 7.83 -1.41 0.35
CA LYS A 60 8.95 -0.94 -0.47
C LYS A 60 9.16 -1.85 -1.66
N TYR A 61 9.19 -3.16 -1.45
CA TYR A 61 9.28 -4.13 -2.55
C TYR A 61 8.12 -3.97 -3.54
N PHE A 62 6.87 -3.86 -3.07
CA PHE A 62 5.74 -3.66 -3.97
C PHE A 62 5.79 -2.32 -4.73
N SER A 63 6.40 -1.29 -4.15
CA SER A 63 6.55 0.02 -4.81
C SER A 63 7.56 0.00 -5.96
N THR A 64 8.51 -0.94 -5.97
CA THR A 64 9.49 -1.10 -7.05
C THR A 64 9.01 -2.02 -8.16
N LEU A 65 7.93 -2.79 -7.93
CA LEU A 65 7.36 -3.63 -8.97
C LEU A 65 6.74 -2.76 -10.07
N PRO A 66 7.00 -3.06 -11.35
CA PRO A 66 6.30 -2.41 -12.45
C PRO A 66 4.80 -2.73 -12.31
N ALA A 67 3.96 -1.71 -12.43
CA ALA A 67 2.52 -1.92 -12.45
C ALA A 67 2.19 -2.92 -13.56
N ALA A 68 1.62 -4.07 -13.18
CA ALA A 68 1.21 -5.07 -14.16
C ALA A 68 0.29 -4.40 -15.18
N ALA A 69 0.65 -4.50 -16.46
CA ALA A 69 -0.17 -3.96 -17.54
C ALA A 69 -1.60 -4.44 -17.33
N ALA A 70 -2.55 -3.50 -17.23
CA ALA A 70 -3.94 -3.83 -16.98
C ALA A 70 -4.39 -4.93 -17.95
N PRO A 71 -5.09 -5.98 -17.47
CA PRO A 71 -5.50 -7.07 -18.34
C PRO A 71 -6.23 -6.48 -19.54
N PRO A 72 -5.89 -6.89 -20.78
CA PRO A 72 -6.49 -6.32 -21.97
C PRO A 72 -8.01 -6.47 -21.83
N LYS A 73 -8.71 -5.32 -21.84
CA LYS A 73 -10.17 -5.28 -21.88
C LYS A 73 -10.59 -6.21 -23.02
N LYS A 74 -11.22 -7.34 -22.68
CA LYS A 74 -11.85 -8.26 -23.65
C LYS A 74 -12.75 -7.39 -24.54
N SER A 75 -12.26 -7.11 -25.75
CA SER A 75 -13.02 -6.40 -26.77
C SER A 75 -14.25 -7.24 -27.06
N ALA A 76 -15.42 -6.65 -26.79
CA ALA A 76 -16.72 -7.27 -27.07
C ALA A 76 -16.78 -7.73 -28.55
N PRO A 77 -17.38 -8.88 -28.85
CA PRO A 77 -17.48 -9.38 -30.21
C PRO A 77 -18.37 -8.44 -31.04
N LYS A 78 -17.80 -7.83 -32.09
CA LYS A 78 -18.55 -7.11 -33.13
C LYS A 78 -19.51 -8.10 -33.79
N ALA A 79 -20.81 -7.89 -33.57
CA ALA A 79 -21.88 -8.58 -34.28
C ALA A 79 -21.70 -8.37 -35.80
N LYS A 80 -21.41 -9.46 -36.52
CA LYS A 80 -21.45 -9.50 -37.98
C LYS A 80 -22.89 -9.29 -38.41
N LYS A 81 -23.24 -8.07 -38.85
CA LYS A 81 -24.47 -7.86 -39.62
C LYS A 81 -24.29 -8.56 -40.98
N LYS A 82 -25.13 -9.57 -41.15
CA LYS A 82 -25.34 -10.42 -42.31
C LYS A 82 -25.56 -9.56 -43.56
N ALA A 83 -24.81 -9.84 -44.63
CA ALA A 83 -25.18 -9.44 -45.99
C ALA A 83 -26.27 -10.39 -46.51
N ALA A 84 -27.34 -9.83 -47.06
CA ALA A 84 -28.33 -10.45 -47.93
C ALA A 84 -28.82 -9.31 -48.83
N ASN A 85 -28.31 -9.23 -50.06
CA ASN A 85 -28.92 -9.76 -51.29
C ASN A 85 -30.26 -9.11 -51.60
#